data_AF-A0A1Q7D5Q3-F1
#
_entry.id   AF-A0A1Q7D5Q3-F1
#
_cell.length_a   1.000
_cell.length_b   1.000
_cell.length_c   1.000
_cell.angle_alpha   90.00
_cell.angle_beta   90.00
_cell.angle_gamma   90.00
#
_symmetry.space_group_name_H-M   'P 1'
#
loop_
_entity.id
_entity.type
_entity.pdbx_description
1 polymer ?
#
loop_
_entity_poly.entity_id
_entity_poly.type
_entity_poly.pdbx_seq_one_letter_code
_entity_poly.pdbx_strand_id
1 'polypeptide(L)'
;MAVQTKVKLLTDHDVPYTDLVPGLQLSRAITHAGTTQLGGGYMRFSAAAEFADWTLKYDEVLFVQSGELEIVSDGASVKARAGQAILIPNGAKVTYRGRAGTVGFFVLWPFDWDRKTGA
;
A
#
# COMPACT_ATOMS: atom_id res chain seq x y z
N MET A 1 -28.11 -0.39 24.29
CA MET A 1 -27.59 -0.18 22.93
C MET A 1 -26.09 -0.29 22.98
N ALA A 2 -25.47 -1.16 22.18
CA ALA A 2 -24.01 -1.29 22.17
C ALA A 2 -23.39 -0.02 21.56
N VAL A 3 -22.47 0.62 22.28
CA VAL A 3 -21.65 1.71 21.72
C VAL A 3 -20.76 1.10 20.65
N GLN A 4 -20.99 1.45 19.40
CA GLN A 4 -20.10 1.06 18.30
C GLN A 4 -18.94 2.06 18.27
N THR A 5 -17.75 1.61 18.65
CA THR A 5 -16.54 2.43 18.66
C THR A 5 -16.18 2.88 17.23
N LYS A 6 -15.87 4.16 17.07
CA LYS A 6 -15.41 4.73 15.78
C LYS A 6 -13.98 4.31 15.41
N VAL A 7 -13.18 3.90 16.39
CA VAL A 7 -11.83 3.35 16.21
C VAL A 7 -11.92 1.86 15.87
N LYS A 8 -11.19 1.44 14.83
CA LYS A 8 -11.13 0.05 14.38
C LYS A 8 -9.69 -0.45 14.47
N LEU A 9 -9.52 -1.66 14.99
CA LEU A 9 -8.30 -2.44 14.75
C LEU A 9 -8.34 -2.88 13.28
N LEU A 10 -7.21 -2.76 12.58
CA LEU A 10 -7.04 -3.28 11.22
C LEU A 10 -6.04 -4.42 11.28
N THR A 11 -6.37 -5.53 10.64
CA THR A 11 -5.50 -6.69 10.46
C THR A 11 -5.43 -7.09 8.99
N ASP A 12 -4.43 -7.87 8.64
CA ASP A 12 -4.26 -8.39 7.29
C ASP A 12 -5.24 -9.53 6.95
N HIS A 13 -6.02 -9.99 7.94
CA HIS A 13 -7.06 -11.00 7.78
C HIS A 13 -8.47 -10.40 7.60
N ASP A 14 -8.65 -9.10 7.85
CA ASP A 14 -9.96 -8.45 7.77
C ASP A 14 -10.49 -8.42 6.34
N VAL A 15 -9.59 -8.32 5.36
CA VAL A 15 -9.90 -8.27 3.93
C VAL A 15 -9.03 -9.30 3.21
N PRO A 16 -9.60 -10.13 2.32
CA PRO A 16 -8.82 -11.05 1.50
C PRO A 16 -7.76 -10.34 0.68
N TYR A 17 -6.62 -11.00 0.52
CA TYR A 17 -5.59 -10.56 -0.40
C TYR A 17 -6.03 -10.79 -1.84
N THR A 18 -5.80 -9.78 -2.69
CA THR A 18 -6.00 -9.85 -4.14
C THR A 18 -4.67 -9.65 -4.85
N ASP A 19 -4.37 -10.47 -5.85
CA ASP A 19 -3.18 -10.29 -6.68
C ASP A 19 -3.27 -8.96 -7.47
N LEU A 20 -2.27 -8.10 -7.28
CA LEU A 20 -2.09 -6.90 -8.11
C LEU A 20 -1.30 -7.27 -9.38
N VAL A 21 -0.21 -7.99 -9.18
CA VAL A 21 0.61 -8.63 -10.23
C VAL A 21 1.12 -9.97 -9.69
N PRO A 22 1.58 -10.91 -10.54
CA PRO A 22 2.11 -12.18 -10.07
C PRO A 22 3.18 -11.99 -9.00
N GLY A 23 2.93 -12.51 -7.79
CA GLY A 23 3.84 -12.43 -6.66
C GLY A 23 3.66 -11.22 -5.74
N LEU A 24 2.80 -10.24 -6.08
CA LEU A 24 2.44 -9.10 -5.24
C LEU A 24 0.93 -9.03 -5.01
N GLN A 25 0.55 -9.12 -3.74
CA GLN A 25 -0.83 -9.16 -3.28
C GLN A 25 -1.14 -7.96 -2.38
N LEU A 26 -2.39 -7.47 -2.44
CA LEU A 26 -2.87 -6.37 -1.61
C LEU A 26 -4.12 -6.77 -0.81
N SER A 27 -4.20 -6.33 0.44
CA SER A 27 -5.40 -6.36 1.28
C SER A 27 -5.73 -4.93 1.69
N ARG A 28 -6.83 -4.36 1.17
CA ARG A 28 -7.15 -2.93 1.31
C ARG A 28 -7.99 -2.63 2.56
N ALA A 29 -7.48 -2.98 3.74
CA ALA A 29 -8.21 -2.87 5.02
C ALA A 29 -8.63 -1.42 5.36
N ILE A 30 -7.79 -0.41 5.11
CA ILE A 30 -8.12 1.01 5.38
C ILE A 30 -9.25 1.47 4.46
N THR A 31 -9.11 1.20 3.16
CA THR A 31 -10.14 1.56 2.18
C THR A 31 -11.46 0.84 2.47
N HIS A 32 -11.41 -0.44 2.83
CA HIS A 32 -12.60 -1.22 3.20
C HIS A 32 -13.30 -0.69 4.45
N ALA A 33 -12.54 -0.18 5.43
CA ALA A 33 -13.13 0.38 6.64
C ALA A 33 -14.06 1.57 6.35
N GLY A 34 -13.82 2.33 5.26
CA GLY A 34 -14.75 3.32 4.69
C GLY A 34 -15.09 4.50 5.60
N THR A 35 -14.27 4.77 6.62
CA THR A 35 -14.55 5.78 7.65
C THR A 35 -13.73 7.07 7.51
N THR A 36 -12.78 7.11 6.57
CA THR A 36 -11.85 8.25 6.37
C THR A 36 -11.60 8.48 4.88
N GLN A 37 -10.89 9.56 4.53
CA GLN A 37 -10.39 9.79 3.17
C GLN A 37 -9.04 9.08 2.90
N LEU A 38 -8.53 8.31 3.87
CA LEU A 38 -7.32 7.52 3.70
C LEU A 38 -7.66 6.23 2.96
N GLY A 39 -6.75 5.82 2.09
CA GLY A 39 -6.76 4.51 1.46
C GLY A 39 -5.59 3.69 1.95
N GLY A 40 -5.64 2.39 1.67
CA GLY A 40 -4.51 1.51 1.89
C GLY A 40 -4.84 0.26 2.69
N GLY A 41 -3.80 -0.34 3.26
CA GLY A 41 -3.86 -1.61 3.95
C GLY A 41 -2.52 -2.35 3.87
N TYR A 42 -2.56 -3.64 3.60
CA TYR A 42 -1.38 -4.51 3.58
C TYR A 42 -0.97 -4.88 2.16
N MET A 43 0.33 -4.98 1.95
CA MET A 43 0.93 -5.55 0.75
C MET A 43 1.80 -6.72 1.15
N ARG A 44 1.76 -7.79 0.35
CA ARG A 44 2.55 -9.00 0.56
C ARG A 44 3.19 -9.45 -0.73
N PHE A 45 4.48 -9.75 -0.64
CA PHE A 45 5.24 -10.37 -1.73
C PHE A 45 5.39 -11.86 -1.44
N SER A 46 4.67 -12.70 -2.20
CA SER A 46 4.75 -14.16 -2.09
C SER A 46 5.96 -14.74 -2.83
N ALA A 47 6.44 -14.01 -3.84
CA ALA A 47 7.67 -14.27 -4.57
C ALA A 47 8.44 -12.97 -4.78
N ALA A 48 9.65 -13.04 -5.34
CA ALA A 48 10.29 -11.83 -5.87
C ALA A 48 9.43 -11.29 -7.02
N ALA A 49 8.91 -10.08 -6.87
CA ALA A 49 8.02 -9.48 -7.85
C ALA A 49 8.32 -7.99 -8.01
N GLU A 50 7.99 -7.48 -9.18
CA GLU A 50 8.13 -6.08 -9.55
C GLU A 50 6.81 -5.55 -10.11
N PHE A 51 6.42 -4.36 -9.67
CA PHE A 51 5.32 -3.60 -10.25
C PHE A 51 5.89 -2.27 -10.76
N ALA A 52 6.08 -2.19 -12.09
CA ALA A 52 6.74 -1.09 -12.76
C ALA A 52 5.77 -0.07 -13.36
N ASP A 53 6.31 1.10 -13.73
CA ASP A 53 5.63 2.16 -14.47
C ASP A 53 4.37 2.73 -13.79
N TRP A 54 4.32 2.69 -12.46
CA TRP A 54 3.21 3.26 -11.71
C TRP A 54 3.45 4.76 -11.47
N THR A 55 2.48 5.59 -11.86
CA THR A 55 2.51 7.03 -11.55
C THR A 55 1.48 7.32 -10.47
N LEU A 56 1.94 7.71 -9.28
CA LEU A 56 1.05 7.98 -8.16
C LEU A 56 0.31 9.29 -8.41
N LYS A 57 -1.01 9.28 -8.19
CA LYS A 57 -1.87 10.49 -8.17
C LYS A 57 -2.29 10.90 -6.76
N TYR A 58 -1.53 10.43 -5.79
CA TYR A 58 -1.79 10.51 -4.35
C TYR A 58 -0.45 10.46 -3.63
N ASP A 59 -0.42 10.95 -2.40
CA ASP A 59 0.71 10.72 -1.51
C ASP A 59 0.57 9.31 -0.92
N GLU A 60 1.69 8.60 -0.79
CA GLU A 60 1.73 7.26 -0.21
C GLU A 60 2.86 7.14 0.81
N VAL A 61 2.54 6.54 1.97
CA VAL A 61 3.52 6.11 2.96
C VAL A 61 3.50 4.60 3.04
N LEU A 62 4.66 4.00 2.90
CA LEU A 62 4.91 2.57 3.01
C LEU A 62 5.68 2.31 4.29
N PHE A 63 5.21 1.39 5.11
CA PHE A 63 5.92 0.89 6.29
C PHE A 63 6.22 -0.60 6.10
N VAL A 64 7.47 -0.99 6.24
CA VAL A 64 7.87 -2.39 6.06
C VAL A 64 7.73 -3.12 7.39
N GLN A 65 6.82 -4.09 7.46
CA GLN A 65 6.64 -4.93 8.63
C GLN A 65 7.65 -6.08 8.65
N SER A 66 7.90 -6.71 7.50
CA SER A 66 8.91 -7.77 7.35
C SER A 66 9.54 -7.75 5.95
N GLY A 67 10.74 -8.32 5.82
CA GLY A 67 11.44 -8.41 4.54
C GLY A 67 12.11 -7.10 4.12
N GLU A 68 12.18 -6.85 2.81
CA GLU A 68 12.77 -5.65 2.23
C GLU A 68 11.97 -5.20 1.01
N LEU A 69 11.56 -3.93 1.02
CA LEU A 69 10.88 -3.25 -0.06
C LEU A 69 11.85 -2.25 -0.70
N GLU A 70 11.85 -2.20 -2.02
CA GLU A 70 12.63 -1.27 -2.83
C GLU A 70 11.68 -0.47 -3.73
N ILE A 71 11.82 0.85 -3.72
CA ILE A 71 11.10 1.77 -4.59
C ILE A 71 12.13 2.45 -5.48
N VAL A 72 11.99 2.26 -6.79
CA VAL A 72 12.86 2.88 -7.80
C VAL A 72 12.11 4.04 -8.44
N SER A 73 12.71 5.22 -8.46
CA SER A 73 12.14 6.44 -9.05
C SER A 73 13.27 7.35 -9.54
N ASP A 74 13.10 7.99 -10.70
CA ASP A 74 14.06 8.94 -11.28
C ASP A 74 15.53 8.44 -11.32
N GLY A 75 15.72 7.15 -11.58
CA GLY A 75 17.04 6.51 -11.61
C GLY A 75 17.68 6.26 -10.24
N ALA A 76 17.02 6.67 -9.15
CA ALA A 76 17.40 6.37 -7.78
C ALA A 76 16.59 5.18 -7.22
N SER A 77 17.16 4.51 -6.21
CA SER A 77 16.52 3.41 -5.50
C SER A 77 16.53 3.69 -3.99
N VAL A 78 15.36 3.58 -3.37
CA VAL A 78 15.16 3.70 -1.94
C VAL A 78 14.75 2.33 -1.39
N LYS A 79 15.52 1.82 -0.43
CA LYS A 79 15.28 0.50 0.20
C LYS A 79 14.87 0.68 1.65
N ALA A 80 13.81 0.00 2.05
CA ALA A 80 13.34 -0.09 3.42
C ALA A 80 13.28 -1.55 3.88
N ARG A 81 13.75 -1.78 5.10
CA ARG A 81 13.67 -3.06 5.81
C ARG A 81 12.65 -2.97 6.94
N ALA A 82 12.37 -4.11 7.57
CA ALA A 82 11.49 -4.18 8.73
C ALA A 82 11.71 -3.03 9.73
N GLY A 83 10.64 -2.31 10.06
CA GLY A 83 10.65 -1.15 10.96
C GLY A 83 10.92 0.20 10.28
N GLN A 84 11.19 0.22 8.97
CA GLN A 84 11.46 1.45 8.21
C GLN A 84 10.28 1.83 7.32
N ALA A 85 10.23 3.11 6.93
CA ALA A 85 9.20 3.65 6.08
C ALA A 85 9.76 4.36 4.84
N ILE A 86 8.98 4.41 3.76
CA ILE A 86 9.23 5.16 2.54
C ILE A 86 8.05 6.10 2.33
N LEU A 87 8.34 7.37 2.02
CA LEU A 87 7.35 8.35 1.58
C LEU A 87 7.48 8.51 0.06
N ILE A 88 6.37 8.44 -0.65
CA ILE A 88 6.27 8.68 -2.09
C ILE A 88 5.30 9.85 -2.30
N PRO A 89 5.77 11.00 -2.80
CA PRO A 89 4.91 12.15 -3.05
C PRO A 89 4.05 11.96 -4.31
N ASN A 90 2.90 12.61 -4.33
CA ASN A 90 2.03 12.69 -5.51
C ASN A 90 2.81 13.16 -6.76
N GLY A 91 2.56 12.49 -7.89
CA GLY A 91 3.21 12.76 -9.17
C GLY A 91 4.47 11.95 -9.41
N ALA A 92 4.99 11.24 -8.40
CA ALA A 92 6.16 10.38 -8.57
C ALA A 92 5.84 9.18 -9.47
N LYS A 93 6.73 8.92 -10.44
CA LYS A 93 6.74 7.69 -11.22
C LYS A 93 7.67 6.69 -10.55
N VAL A 94 7.15 5.53 -10.18
CA VAL A 94 7.87 4.55 -9.36
C VAL A 94 7.73 3.12 -9.88
N THR A 95 8.68 2.30 -9.46
CA THR A 95 8.65 0.84 -9.60
C THR A 95 8.80 0.22 -8.21
N TYR A 96 7.83 -0.60 -7.81
CA TYR A 96 7.85 -1.34 -6.56
C TYR A 96 8.57 -2.68 -6.77
N ARG A 97 9.53 -3.00 -5.91
CA ARG A 97 10.27 -4.26 -5.91
C ARG A 97 10.25 -4.85 -4.52
N GLY A 98 9.78 -6.07 -4.39
CA GLY A 98 9.78 -6.79 -3.12
C GLY A 98 10.37 -8.17 -3.29
N ARG A 99 11.00 -8.66 -2.21
CA ARG A 99 11.45 -10.05 -2.13
C ARG A 99 10.36 -10.94 -1.52
N ALA A 100 10.43 -12.25 -1.79
CA ALA A 100 9.57 -13.23 -1.15
C ALA A 100 9.62 -13.08 0.39
N GLY A 101 8.45 -13.03 1.03
CA GLY A 101 8.32 -12.82 2.47
C GLY A 101 8.30 -11.35 2.91
N THR A 102 8.32 -10.40 1.97
CA THR A 102 8.13 -8.98 2.29
C THR A 102 6.67 -8.71 2.59
N VAL A 103 6.41 -8.07 3.73
CA VAL A 103 5.09 -7.57 4.12
C VAL A 103 5.23 -6.08 4.44
N GLY A 104 4.41 -5.27 3.78
CA GLY A 104 4.33 -3.84 4.00
C GLY A 104 2.92 -3.41 4.37
N PHE A 105 2.82 -2.29 5.07
CA PHE A 105 1.58 -1.57 5.31
C PHE A 105 1.65 -0.25 4.56
N PHE A 106 0.64 0.08 3.77
CA PHE A 106 0.61 1.31 2.99
C PHE A 106 -0.61 2.14 3.34
N VAL A 107 -0.40 3.45 3.38
CA VAL A 107 -1.44 4.45 3.59
C VAL A 107 -1.30 5.48 2.49
N LEU A 108 -2.41 5.82 1.84
CA LEU A 108 -2.43 6.81 0.79
C LEU A 108 -3.53 7.84 1.01
N TRP A 109 -3.34 9.04 0.44
CA TRP A 109 -4.35 10.08 0.41
C TRP A 109 -4.25 10.91 -0.89
N PRO A 110 -5.38 11.24 -1.52
CA PRO A 110 -6.74 10.79 -1.20
C PRO A 110 -7.03 9.37 -1.72
N PHE A 111 -7.87 8.59 -1.03
CA PHE A 111 -8.20 7.22 -1.46
C PHE A 111 -8.97 7.12 -2.77
N ASP A 112 -9.72 8.18 -3.10
CA ASP A 112 -10.60 8.29 -4.26
C ASP A 112 -9.93 9.00 -5.45
N TRP A 113 -8.60 8.97 -5.52
CA TRP A 113 -7.81 9.54 -6.60
C TRP A 113 -8.22 9.06 -8.01
N ASP A 114 -8.77 7.85 -8.14
CA ASP A 114 -9.26 7.27 -9.41
C ASP A 114 -10.77 7.42 -9.61
N ARG A 115 -11.47 8.07 -8.67
CA ARG A 115 -12.90 8.26 -8.80
C ARG A 115 -13.17 9.20 -9.96
N LYS A 116 -13.54 8.62 -11.12
CA LYS A 116 -14.14 9.37 -12.22
C LYS A 116 -15.33 10.14 -11.65
N THR A 117 -15.20 11.46 -11.54
CA THR A 117 -16.33 12.35 -11.30
C THR A 117 -17.28 12.21 -12.49
N GLY A 118 -18.32 11.41 -12.32
CA GLY A 118 -19.32 11.13 -13.35
C GLY A 118 -20.70 10.97 -12.72
N ALA A 119 -21.34 12.09 -12.45
CA ALA A 119 -22.78 12.34 -12.54
C ALA A 119 -23.01 13.85 -12.34
#